data_AF-W0T5T1-F1
#
_entry.id   AF-W0T5T1-F1
#
_cell.length_a   1.000
_cell.length_b   1.000
_cell.length_c   1.000
_cell.angle_alpha   90.00
_cell.angle_beta   90.00
_cell.angle_gamma   90.00
#
_symmetry.space_group_name_H-M   'P 1'
#
loop_
_entity.id
_entity.type
_entity.pdbx_description
1 polymer ?
#
loop_
_entity_poly.entity_id
_entity_poly.type
_entity_poly.pdbx_seq_one_letter_code
_entity_poly.pdbx_strand_id
1 'polypeptide(L)'
;MSSKYIEGTLPTGRQGLLDQYHIDMSEIDELERKLKQLQKQKKDVLLRNQKALLADKKQNSGQRVHGVVDTEESIKSQNKRYQLGNLSESAINYSIREYEEWETRTHHSRNNRAVMGDFQSIAKNSYKKEVQNLPKGTAHELQGTITEKGTVVVEDNPELIDNIAKSLNEQAKKRYMVRKQKLEKQNKVDINDGFVNDSNKRFNLKLKDELNK
;
A
#
# COMPACT_ATOMS: atom_id res chain seq x y z
N MET A 1 -57.71 50.67 -24.55
CA MET A 1 -57.76 49.48 -23.68
C MET A 1 -58.41 48.33 -24.44
N SER A 2 -57.66 47.29 -24.79
CA SER A 2 -58.22 45.96 -25.03
C SER A 2 -57.09 44.94 -24.98
N SER A 3 -57.19 44.08 -23.96
CA SER A 3 -56.25 43.00 -23.63
C SER A 3 -56.39 41.86 -24.65
N LYS A 4 -55.27 41.32 -25.14
CA LYS A 4 -55.25 40.01 -25.79
C LYS A 4 -54.25 39.13 -25.05
N TYR A 5 -54.80 38.12 -24.39
CA TYR A 5 -54.11 37.09 -23.63
C TYR A 5 -53.27 36.20 -24.55
N ILE A 6 -52.07 35.84 -24.10
CA ILE A 6 -51.19 34.86 -24.71
C ILE A 6 -51.52 33.51 -24.08
N GLU A 7 -52.15 32.62 -24.84
CA GLU A 7 -52.33 31.22 -24.45
C GLU A 7 -51.03 30.45 -24.72
N GLY A 8 -50.22 30.27 -23.67
CA GLY A 8 -49.09 29.35 -23.68
C GLY A 8 -49.57 27.92 -23.48
N THR A 9 -49.64 27.15 -24.56
CA THR A 9 -49.85 25.70 -24.51
C THR A 9 -48.53 25.00 -24.19
N LEU A 10 -48.49 24.29 -23.05
CA LEU A 10 -47.38 23.43 -22.66
C LEU A 10 -47.36 22.17 -23.54
N PRO A 11 -46.23 21.79 -24.17
CA PRO A 11 -46.12 20.51 -24.84
C PRO A 11 -45.95 19.40 -23.79
N THR A 12 -47.04 18.72 -23.48
CA THR A 12 -47.05 17.36 -22.94
C THR A 12 -46.46 16.41 -23.98
N GLY A 13 -45.27 15.89 -23.71
CA GLY A 13 -44.66 14.87 -24.56
C GLY A 13 -43.43 14.25 -23.91
N ARG A 14 -43.63 13.13 -23.21
CA ARG A 14 -42.58 12.15 -22.81
C ARG A 14 -41.92 11.46 -24.03
N GLN A 15 -41.76 12.17 -25.14
CA GLN A 15 -41.16 11.66 -26.38
C GLN A 15 -39.83 12.36 -26.72
N GLY A 16 -39.47 13.46 -26.05
CA GLY A 16 -38.23 14.20 -26.35
C GLY A 16 -36.95 13.69 -25.66
N LEU A 17 -36.96 12.51 -25.01
CA LEU A 17 -35.83 12.03 -24.18
C LEU A 17 -35.30 10.65 -24.56
N LEU A 18 -35.80 10.06 -25.65
CA LEU A 18 -35.33 8.76 -26.17
C LEU A 18 -34.54 8.86 -27.49
N ASP A 19 -34.46 10.04 -28.11
CA ASP A 19 -33.73 10.21 -29.38
C ASP A 19 -32.23 10.50 -29.19
N GLN A 20 -31.72 10.47 -27.95
CA GLN A 20 -30.32 10.81 -27.65
C GLN A 20 -29.38 9.60 -27.50
N TYR A 21 -29.88 8.39 -27.67
CA TYR A 21 -29.05 7.19 -27.74
C TYR A 21 -29.49 6.31 -28.92
N HIS A 22 -28.87 6.53 -30.08
CA HIS A 22 -28.72 5.44 -31.04
C HIS A 22 -27.79 4.42 -30.39
N ILE A 23 -28.36 3.52 -29.58
CA ILE A 23 -27.67 2.32 -29.15
C ILE A 23 -27.79 1.38 -30.33
N ASP A 24 -26.71 1.23 -31.08
CA ASP A 24 -26.65 0.26 -32.17
C ASP A 24 -26.92 -1.13 -31.56
N MET A 25 -28.00 -1.78 -31.99
CA MET A 25 -28.40 -3.11 -31.50
C MET A 25 -27.28 -4.14 -31.68
N SER A 26 -26.38 -3.93 -32.65
CA SER A 26 -25.17 -4.72 -32.85
C SER A 26 -24.15 -4.58 -31.72
N GLU A 27 -24.04 -3.42 -31.07
CA GLU A 27 -23.11 -3.19 -29.96
C GLU A 27 -23.58 -3.91 -28.68
N ILE A 28 -24.89 -3.97 -28.45
CA ILE A 28 -25.50 -4.76 -27.37
C ILE A 28 -25.20 -6.25 -27.57
N ASP A 29 -25.37 -6.76 -28.80
CA ASP A 29 -25.09 -8.16 -29.13
C ASP A 29 -23.60 -8.51 -28.95
N GLU A 30 -22.70 -7.58 -29.26
CA GLU A 30 -21.26 -7.75 -29.01
C GLU A 30 -20.91 -7.81 -27.52
N LEU A 31 -21.55 -6.96 -26.71
CA LEU A 31 -21.37 -6.95 -25.25
C LEU A 31 -21.90 -8.24 -24.62
N GLU A 32 -23.03 -8.77 -25.09
CA GLU A 32 -23.59 -10.03 -24.60
C GLU A 32 -22.66 -11.22 -24.93
N ARG A 33 -22.07 -11.23 -26.14
CA ARG A 33 -21.07 -12.25 -26.54
C ARG A 33 -19.82 -12.18 -25.66
N LYS A 34 -19.29 -10.98 -25.40
CA LYS A 34 -18.14 -10.77 -24.51
C LYS A 34 -18.44 -11.25 -23.08
N LEU A 35 -19.65 -10.96 -22.58
CA LEU A 35 -20.08 -11.39 -21.25
C LEU A 35 -20.14 -12.92 -21.14
N LYS A 36 -20.74 -13.60 -22.14
CA LYS A 36 -20.77 -15.08 -22.20
C LYS A 36 -19.36 -15.67 -22.27
N GLN A 37 -18.46 -15.06 -23.02
CA GLN A 37 -17.06 -15.50 -23.10
C GLN A 37 -16.33 -15.36 -21.77
N LEU A 38 -16.50 -14.22 -21.07
CA LEU A 38 -15.90 -13.99 -19.75
C LEU A 38 -16.45 -14.94 -18.69
N GLN A 39 -17.76 -15.25 -18.73
CA GLN A 39 -18.36 -16.23 -17.83
C GLN A 39 -17.78 -17.64 -18.06
N LYS A 40 -17.52 -18.02 -19.32
CA LYS A 40 -16.84 -19.28 -19.65
C LYS A 40 -15.40 -19.29 -19.12
N GLN A 41 -14.64 -18.21 -19.36
CA GLN A 41 -13.28 -18.07 -18.84
C GLN A 41 -13.21 -18.13 -17.31
N LYS A 42 -14.17 -17.51 -16.61
CA LYS A 42 -14.26 -17.60 -15.14
C LYS A 42 -14.40 -19.05 -14.68
N LYS A 43 -15.29 -19.83 -15.30
CA LYS A 43 -15.46 -21.25 -14.96
C LYS A 43 -14.20 -22.06 -15.27
N ASP A 44 -13.55 -21.80 -16.40
CA ASP A 44 -12.31 -22.48 -16.78
C ASP A 44 -11.17 -22.20 -15.80
N VAL A 45 -11.02 -20.96 -15.35
CA VAL A 45 -10.02 -20.58 -14.33
C VAL A 45 -10.32 -21.26 -12.99
N LEU A 46 -11.59 -21.28 -12.56
CA LEU A 46 -11.99 -21.97 -11.32
C LEU A 46 -11.68 -23.46 -11.37
N LEU A 47 -11.99 -24.13 -12.49
CA LEU A 47 -11.67 -25.55 -12.67
C LEU A 47 -10.16 -25.81 -12.70
N ARG A 48 -9.37 -24.94 -13.35
CA ARG A 48 -7.91 -25.04 -13.35
C ARG A 48 -7.33 -24.89 -11.95
N ASN A 49 -7.81 -23.92 -11.18
CA ASN A 49 -7.36 -23.70 -9.80
C ASN A 49 -7.75 -24.87 -8.88
N GLN A 50 -8.97 -25.40 -9.03
CA GLN A 50 -9.40 -26.57 -8.26
C GLN A 50 -8.57 -27.81 -8.60
N LYS A 51 -8.24 -28.02 -9.88
CA LYS A 51 -7.38 -29.11 -10.32
C LYS A 51 -5.94 -28.98 -9.80
N ALA A 52 -5.39 -27.76 -9.77
CA ALA A 52 -4.08 -27.49 -9.18
C ALA A 52 -4.05 -27.80 -7.68
N LEU A 53 -5.06 -27.35 -6.93
CA LEU A 53 -5.18 -27.66 -5.50
C LEU A 53 -5.29 -29.16 -5.21
N LEU A 54 -6.03 -29.90 -6.04
CA LEU A 54 -6.11 -31.36 -5.90
C LEU A 54 -4.80 -32.06 -6.27
N ALA A 55 -4.06 -31.55 -7.27
CA ALA A 55 -2.74 -32.05 -7.63
C ALA A 55 -1.71 -31.82 -6.50
N ASP A 56 -1.68 -30.62 -5.92
CA ASP A 56 -0.81 -30.28 -4.78
C ASP A 56 -1.13 -31.14 -3.56
N LYS A 57 -2.42 -31.35 -3.25
CA LYS A 57 -2.84 -32.26 -2.17
C LYS A 57 -2.37 -33.70 -2.41
N LYS A 58 -2.45 -34.19 -3.64
CA LYS A 58 -2.01 -35.56 -3.99
C LYS A 58 -0.48 -35.69 -3.96
N GLN A 59 0.26 -34.65 -4.32
CA GLN A 59 1.72 -34.65 -4.28
C GLN A 59 2.24 -34.54 -2.84
N ASN A 60 1.54 -33.78 -1.99
CA ASN A 60 1.91 -33.57 -0.59
C ASN A 60 1.33 -34.64 0.37
N SER A 61 0.38 -35.48 -0.07
CA SER A 61 -0.15 -36.57 0.77
C SER A 61 0.83 -37.74 0.97
N GLY A 62 1.97 -37.75 0.26
CA GLY A 62 3.05 -38.73 0.44
C GLY A 62 4.24 -38.24 1.27
N GLN A 63 4.34 -36.95 1.57
CA GLN A 63 5.37 -36.43 2.47
C GLN A 63 4.94 -36.66 3.93
N ARG A 64 5.28 -37.84 4.47
CA ARG A 64 5.34 -38.05 5.92
C ARG A 64 6.40 -37.09 6.46
N VAL A 65 5.96 -35.98 7.06
CA VAL A 65 6.80 -35.18 7.95
C VAL A 65 7.32 -36.13 9.02
N HIS A 66 8.64 -36.33 9.08
CA HIS A 66 9.27 -37.18 10.08
C HIS A 66 8.94 -36.59 11.47
N GLY A 67 7.99 -37.23 12.17
CA GLY A 67 7.90 -37.08 13.61
C GLY A 67 9.21 -37.56 14.19
N VAL A 68 9.87 -36.70 14.96
CA VAL A 68 11.03 -37.07 15.76
C VAL A 68 10.58 -38.25 16.63
N VAL A 69 11.16 -39.41 16.36
CA VAL A 69 10.98 -40.61 17.18
C VAL A 69 11.55 -40.25 18.54
N ASP A 70 10.67 -40.17 19.53
CA ASP A 70 11.04 -40.07 20.94
C ASP A 70 11.82 -41.35 21.30
N THR A 71 13.14 -41.26 21.31
CA THR A 71 13.99 -42.25 21.97
C THR A 71 13.70 -42.18 23.47
N GLU A 72 13.23 -43.30 24.01
CA GLU A 72 12.90 -43.55 25.41
C GLU A 72 14.13 -43.43 26.33
N GLU A 73 14.66 -42.22 26.53
CA GLU A 73 15.77 -42.03 27.47
C GLU A 73 15.80 -40.59 28.04
N SER A 74 14.67 -40.10 28.54
CA SER A 74 14.69 -38.96 29.46
C SER A 74 13.45 -38.86 30.34
N ILE A 75 13.03 -39.99 30.92
CA ILE A 75 12.13 -39.99 32.07
C ILE A 75 12.98 -39.61 33.29
N LYS A 76 13.25 -38.32 33.50
CA LYS A 76 13.67 -37.71 34.78
C LYS A 76 13.88 -36.21 34.61
N SER A 77 12.80 -35.47 34.43
CA SER A 77 12.67 -34.05 34.81
C SER A 77 11.21 -33.61 34.66
N GLN A 78 10.31 -34.28 35.39
CA GLN A 78 9.02 -33.69 35.72
C GLN A 78 9.29 -32.51 36.67
N ASN A 79 9.18 -31.28 36.17
CA ASN A 79 8.55 -30.14 36.85
C ASN A 79 8.86 -28.84 36.10
N LYS A 80 8.17 -28.63 34.96
CA LYS A 80 7.81 -27.30 34.38
C LYS A 80 6.96 -27.49 33.11
N ARG A 81 6.01 -28.42 33.17
CA ARG A 81 5.11 -28.73 32.05
C ARG A 81 3.75 -28.06 32.25
N TYR A 82 3.75 -26.75 32.37
CA TYR A 82 2.57 -25.94 32.08
C TYR A 82 3.07 -24.68 31.39
N GLN A 83 2.46 -24.34 30.25
CA GLN A 83 2.56 -23.08 29.49
C GLN A 83 3.48 -23.00 28.25
N LEU A 84 3.93 -24.11 27.63
CA LEU A 84 4.61 -24.03 26.32
C LEU A 84 4.03 -24.93 25.22
N GLY A 85 2.85 -25.52 25.45
CA GLY A 85 2.19 -26.42 24.50
C GLY A 85 1.24 -25.74 23.50
N ASN A 86 0.79 -24.50 23.77
CA ASN A 86 -0.32 -23.91 23.01
C ASN A 86 0.08 -22.94 21.89
N LEU A 87 1.33 -22.44 21.85
CA LEU A 87 1.72 -21.46 20.82
C LEU A 87 2.00 -22.11 19.45
N SER A 88 2.48 -23.35 19.44
CA SER A 88 2.81 -24.08 18.21
C SER A 88 1.56 -24.58 17.48
N GLU A 89 0.54 -25.04 18.20
CA GLU A 89 -0.73 -25.52 17.61
C GLU A 89 -1.69 -24.37 17.26
N SER A 90 -1.59 -23.23 17.94
CA SER A 90 -2.38 -22.02 17.66
C SER A 90 -1.94 -21.30 16.38
N ALA A 91 -0.66 -21.41 15.99
CA ALA A 91 -0.13 -20.71 14.82
C ALA A 91 -0.65 -21.26 13.47
N ILE A 92 -1.22 -22.48 13.45
CA ILE A 92 -1.66 -23.16 12.21
C ILE A 92 -3.19 -23.29 12.14
N ASN A 93 -3.90 -23.13 13.26
CA ASN A 93 -5.35 -23.37 13.35
C ASN A 93 -6.10 -22.11 13.77
N TYR A 94 -6.12 -21.09 12.93
CA TYR A 94 -7.11 -20.02 13.09
C TYR A 94 -8.50 -20.59 12.82
N SER A 95 -9.41 -20.44 13.79
CA SER A 95 -10.84 -20.66 13.53
C SER A 95 -11.34 -19.63 12.51
N ILE A 96 -12.40 -19.97 11.77
CA ILE A 96 -12.98 -19.06 10.75
C ILE A 96 -13.31 -17.69 11.35
N ARG A 97 -13.77 -17.66 12.62
CA ARG A 97 -14.06 -16.42 13.34
C ARG A 97 -12.80 -15.61 13.64
N GLU A 98 -11.70 -16.27 14.03
CA GLU A 98 -10.42 -15.57 14.24
C GLU A 98 -9.83 -15.05 12.92
N TYR A 99 -10.08 -15.72 11.80
CA TYR A 99 -9.71 -15.23 10.48
C TYR A 99 -10.54 -14.01 10.07
N GLU A 100 -11.85 -14.02 10.32
CA GLU A 100 -12.73 -12.86 10.09
C GLU A 100 -12.35 -11.68 11.01
N GLU A 101 -12.01 -11.94 12.27
CA GLU A 101 -11.49 -10.92 13.20
C GLU A 101 -10.12 -10.39 12.76
N TRP A 102 -9.23 -11.25 12.27
CA TRP A 102 -7.94 -10.82 11.74
C TRP A 102 -8.11 -10.02 10.44
N GLU A 103 -9.00 -10.45 9.54
CA GLU A 103 -9.32 -9.74 8.30
C GLU A 103 -9.91 -8.36 8.61
N THR A 104 -10.89 -8.28 9.51
CA THR A 104 -11.44 -6.99 9.95
C THR A 104 -10.36 -6.11 10.59
N ARG A 105 -9.51 -6.61 11.48
CA ARG A 105 -8.38 -5.84 12.04
C ARG A 105 -7.40 -5.37 10.96
N THR A 106 -7.09 -6.21 9.98
CA THR A 106 -6.14 -5.89 8.90
C THR A 106 -6.72 -4.85 7.94
N HIS A 107 -8.01 -4.98 7.59
CA HIS A 107 -8.73 -4.02 6.75
C HIS A 107 -8.98 -2.68 7.48
N HIS A 108 -9.28 -2.70 8.78
CA HIS A 108 -9.32 -1.48 9.61
C HIS A 108 -7.93 -0.87 9.77
N SER A 109 -6.85 -1.66 9.84
CA SER A 109 -5.47 -1.14 9.85
C SER A 109 -5.07 -0.51 8.52
N ARG A 110 -5.59 -1.00 7.39
CA ARG A 110 -5.41 -0.39 6.06
C ARG A 110 -6.11 0.97 5.98
N ASN A 111 -7.28 1.12 6.60
CA ASN A 111 -7.92 2.43 6.76
C ASN A 111 -7.16 3.32 7.76
N ASN A 112 -6.52 2.73 8.78
CA ASN A 112 -5.60 3.42 9.68
C ASN A 112 -4.18 3.62 9.12
N ARG A 113 -3.91 3.29 7.84
CA ARG A 113 -2.71 3.81 7.13
C ARG A 113 -2.75 5.32 6.96
N ALA A 114 -3.81 5.98 7.41
CA ALA A 114 -3.83 7.41 7.74
C ALA A 114 -2.71 7.87 8.71
N VAL A 115 -1.93 6.96 9.31
CA VAL A 115 -0.70 7.31 10.06
C VAL A 115 0.46 7.72 9.13
N MET A 116 0.47 7.29 7.87
CA MET A 116 1.19 8.02 6.81
C MET A 116 0.17 8.95 6.17
N GLY A 117 0.15 10.21 6.60
CA GLY A 117 -0.67 11.23 5.97
C GLY A 117 -0.54 11.16 4.44
N ASP A 118 -1.62 11.49 3.74
CA ASP A 118 -1.68 11.55 2.28
C ASP A 118 -0.38 12.16 1.70
N PHE A 119 0.20 11.54 0.67
CA PHE A 119 1.45 12.01 0.05
C PHE A 119 1.37 13.48 -0.34
N GLN A 120 0.19 13.95 -0.74
CA GLN A 120 -0.05 15.37 -1.02
C GLN A 120 0.12 16.24 0.23
N SER A 121 -0.39 15.79 1.37
CA SER A 121 -0.23 16.47 2.66
C SER A 121 1.24 16.50 3.12
N ILE A 122 1.98 15.40 2.93
CA ILE A 122 3.41 15.32 3.26
C ILE A 122 4.21 16.28 2.37
N ALA A 123 3.92 16.30 1.06
CA ALA A 123 4.57 17.21 0.12
C ALA A 123 4.29 18.68 0.49
N LYS A 124 3.03 19.02 0.77
CA LYS A 124 2.63 20.38 1.19
C LYS A 124 3.34 20.81 2.48
N ASN A 125 3.38 19.95 3.48
CA ASN A 125 4.02 20.25 4.76
C ASN A 125 5.54 20.38 4.61
N SER A 126 6.16 19.52 3.79
CA SER A 126 7.59 19.61 3.48
C SER A 126 7.91 20.91 2.74
N TYR A 127 7.13 21.27 1.73
CA TYR A 127 7.28 22.53 1.00
C TYR A 127 7.13 23.74 1.93
N LYS A 128 6.08 23.79 2.76
CA LYS A 128 5.87 24.89 3.72
C LYS A 128 7.07 25.05 4.66
N LYS A 129 7.63 23.93 5.13
CA LYS A 129 8.82 23.94 6.00
C LYS A 129 10.04 24.49 5.26
N GLU A 130 10.28 24.07 4.02
CA GLU A 130 11.41 24.57 3.23
C GLU A 130 11.25 26.07 2.92
N VAL A 131 10.06 26.53 2.55
CA VAL A 131 9.79 27.96 2.30
C VAL A 131 10.04 28.83 3.54
N GLN A 132 9.70 28.34 4.73
CA GLN A 132 9.98 29.05 5.99
C GLN A 132 11.48 29.15 6.30
N ASN A 133 12.28 28.20 5.81
CA ASN A 133 13.73 28.18 6.00
C ASN A 133 14.47 29.02 4.96
N LEU A 134 13.79 29.50 3.90
CA LEU A 134 14.42 30.36 2.91
C LEU A 134 14.77 31.73 3.53
N PRO A 135 15.95 32.28 3.18
CA PRO A 135 16.34 33.61 3.64
C PRO A 135 15.35 34.66 3.14
N LYS A 136 14.78 35.45 4.05
CA LYS A 136 13.87 36.55 3.71
C LYS A 136 14.68 37.72 3.15
N GLY A 137 14.29 38.24 1.98
CA GLY A 137 14.86 39.48 1.42
C GLY A 137 15.78 39.30 0.20
N THR A 138 15.82 38.12 -0.42
CA THR A 138 16.58 37.86 -1.65
C THR A 138 15.70 38.08 -2.88
N ALA A 139 15.35 39.35 -3.14
CA ALA A 139 14.76 39.72 -4.42
C ALA A 139 15.91 39.95 -5.41
N HIS A 140 16.10 39.02 -6.35
CA HIS A 140 16.97 39.20 -7.50
C HIS A 140 16.11 39.29 -8.75
N GLU A 141 16.39 40.27 -9.62
CA GLU A 141 15.73 40.37 -10.91
C GLU A 141 16.16 39.21 -11.80
N LEU A 142 15.23 38.34 -12.17
CA LEU A 142 15.53 37.23 -13.06
C LEU A 142 15.77 37.79 -14.48
N GLN A 143 16.95 37.56 -15.04
CA GLN A 143 17.23 37.87 -16.43
C GLN A 143 17.21 36.57 -17.23
N GLY A 144 16.32 36.51 -18.22
CA GLY A 144 16.14 35.33 -19.06
C GLY A 144 16.13 35.69 -20.53
N THR A 145 16.83 34.91 -21.34
CA THR A 145 16.80 35.02 -22.81
C THR A 145 16.38 33.69 -23.43
N ILE A 146 15.72 33.77 -24.59
CA ILE A 146 15.36 32.60 -25.38
C ILE A 146 16.36 32.52 -26.53
N THR A 147 17.08 31.41 -26.63
CA THR A 147 18.02 31.21 -27.74
C THR A 147 17.28 30.91 -29.04
N GLU A 148 17.95 31.07 -30.16
CA GLU A 148 17.43 30.71 -31.50
C GLU A 148 16.99 29.24 -31.60
N LYS A 149 17.51 28.38 -30.73
CA LYS A 149 17.15 26.96 -30.63
C LYS A 149 15.92 26.70 -29.75
N GLY A 150 15.30 27.75 -29.22
CA GLY A 150 14.14 27.68 -28.32
C GLY A 150 14.50 27.29 -26.87
N THR A 151 15.78 27.32 -26.48
CA THR A 151 16.16 27.04 -25.08
C THR A 151 16.07 28.31 -24.25
N VAL A 152 15.38 28.24 -23.11
CA VAL A 152 15.35 29.33 -22.13
C VAL A 152 16.63 29.28 -21.31
N VAL A 153 17.43 30.34 -21.39
CA VAL A 153 18.62 30.54 -20.55
C VAL A 153 18.25 31.57 -19.48
N VAL A 154 18.41 31.19 -18.22
CA VAL A 154 18.16 32.06 -17.07
C VAL A 154 19.50 32.32 -16.41
N GLU A 155 19.88 33.58 -16.30
CA GLU A 155 21.01 34.02 -15.48
C GLU A 155 20.50 34.29 -14.07
N ASP A 156 20.98 33.49 -13.13
CA ASP A 156 20.61 33.56 -11.72
C ASP A 156 21.87 33.76 -10.86
N ASN A 157 21.69 34.20 -9.63
CA ASN A 157 22.80 34.51 -8.74
C ASN A 157 23.56 33.21 -8.35
N PRO A 158 24.85 33.08 -8.70
CA PRO A 158 25.62 31.87 -8.41
C PRO A 158 25.76 31.60 -6.90
N GLU A 159 25.79 32.64 -6.07
CA GLU A 159 25.86 32.48 -4.62
C GLU A 159 24.59 31.84 -4.04
N LEU A 160 23.42 32.16 -4.60
CA LEU A 160 22.16 31.55 -4.19
C LEU A 160 22.09 30.07 -4.59
N ILE A 161 22.56 29.74 -5.79
CA ILE A 161 22.66 28.35 -6.27
C ILE A 161 23.58 27.54 -5.36
N ASP A 162 24.75 28.09 -5.01
CA ASP A 162 25.70 27.45 -4.10
C ASP A 162 25.12 27.25 -2.69
N ASN A 163 24.37 28.25 -2.19
CA ASN A 163 23.68 28.15 -0.91
C ASN A 163 22.59 27.06 -0.91
N ILE A 164 21.84 26.92 -2.01
CA ILE A 164 20.88 25.83 -2.19
C ILE A 164 21.60 24.48 -2.18
N ALA A 165 22.68 24.34 -2.94
CA ALA A 165 23.46 23.10 -2.99
C ALA A 165 24.04 22.71 -1.62
N LYS A 166 24.57 23.68 -0.87
CA LYS A 166 25.06 23.48 0.50
C LYS A 166 23.93 23.04 1.44
N SER A 167 22.78 23.73 1.42
CA SER A 167 21.62 23.40 2.23
C SER A 167 21.11 21.97 1.96
N LEU A 168 20.98 21.58 0.69
CA LEU A 168 20.57 20.23 0.31
C LEU A 168 21.54 19.16 0.83
N ASN A 169 22.85 19.40 0.71
CA ASN A 169 23.87 18.50 1.23
C ASN A 169 23.83 18.38 2.76
N GLU A 170 23.64 19.49 3.47
CA GLU A 170 23.48 19.46 4.92
C GLU A 170 22.23 18.71 5.35
N GLN A 171 21.10 18.91 4.66
CA GLN A 171 19.87 18.18 4.94
C GLN A 171 20.05 16.67 4.70
N ALA A 172 20.72 16.29 3.61
CA ALA A 172 21.04 14.89 3.33
C ALA A 172 21.91 14.27 4.44
N LYS A 173 22.96 14.98 4.87
CA LYS A 173 23.82 14.57 6.00
C LYS A 173 23.03 14.44 7.30
N LYS A 174 22.15 15.40 7.63
CA LYS A 174 21.29 15.35 8.82
C LYS A 174 20.36 14.14 8.79
N ARG A 175 19.67 13.88 7.67
CA ARG A 175 18.79 12.72 7.48
C ARG A 175 19.56 11.41 7.62
N TYR A 176 20.75 11.33 7.03
CA TYR A 176 21.64 10.18 7.16
C TYR A 176 22.04 9.91 8.61
N MET A 177 22.50 10.94 9.34
CA MET A 177 22.94 10.79 10.73
C MET A 177 21.81 10.37 11.67
N VAL A 178 20.62 10.95 11.51
CA VAL A 178 19.42 10.53 12.27
C VAL A 178 19.10 9.06 11.99
N ARG A 179 19.16 8.64 10.72
CA ARG A 179 18.91 7.25 10.35
C ARG A 179 19.99 6.31 10.90
N LYS A 180 21.26 6.69 10.82
CA LYS A 180 22.41 5.95 11.36
C LYS A 180 22.26 5.74 12.87
N GLN A 181 22.00 6.80 13.62
CA GLN A 181 21.77 6.71 15.07
C GLN A 181 20.58 5.80 15.42
N LYS A 182 19.49 5.86 14.64
CA LYS A 182 18.34 4.95 14.84
C LYS A 182 18.73 3.49 14.61
N LEU A 183 19.50 3.20 13.57
CA LEU A 183 19.99 1.85 13.28
C LEU A 183 20.94 1.35 14.36
N GLU A 184 21.87 2.19 14.83
CA GLU A 184 22.78 1.83 15.91
C GLU A 184 22.05 1.54 17.22
N LYS A 185 21.01 2.31 17.55
CA LYS A 185 20.15 2.04 18.72
C LYS A 185 19.40 0.71 18.55
N GLN A 186 18.83 0.45 17.37
CA GLN A 186 18.13 -0.81 17.08
C GLN A 186 19.07 -2.02 17.13
N ASN A 187 20.33 -1.86 16.74
CA ASN A 187 21.31 -2.93 16.78
C ASN A 187 21.78 -3.24 18.21
N LYS A 188 21.79 -2.26 19.12
CA LYS A 188 22.19 -2.44 20.53
C LYS A 188 21.10 -3.05 21.42
N VAL A 189 19.83 -2.88 21.08
CA VAL A 189 18.71 -3.54 21.75
C VAL A 189 18.67 -5.00 21.26
N ASP A 190 18.69 -5.98 22.15
CA ASP A 190 18.72 -7.45 21.92
C ASP A 190 20.08 -8.09 21.63
N ILE A 191 20.71 -8.54 22.72
CA ILE A 191 21.76 -9.57 22.76
C ILE A 191 21.17 -10.96 23.11
N ASN A 192 19.93 -11.03 23.62
CA ASN A 192 19.38 -12.26 24.22
C ASN A 192 18.39 -13.06 23.35
N ASP A 193 18.08 -12.62 22.12
CA ASP A 193 16.94 -13.16 21.35
C ASP A 193 17.34 -14.15 20.23
N GLY A 194 18.56 -14.71 20.29
CA GLY A 194 18.95 -15.83 19.42
C GLY A 194 18.91 -15.54 17.91
N PHE A 195 19.12 -14.29 17.49
CA PHE A 195 19.03 -13.92 16.08
C PHE A 195 20.23 -14.45 15.27
N VAL A 196 19.92 -15.15 14.18
CA VAL A 196 20.93 -15.70 13.25
C VAL A 196 21.58 -14.61 12.38
N ASN A 197 20.87 -13.53 12.04
CA ASN A 197 21.40 -12.40 11.26
C ASN A 197 20.61 -11.10 11.49
N ASP A 198 21.16 -9.97 11.03
CA ASP A 198 20.57 -8.62 11.14
C ASP A 198 19.21 -8.50 10.43
N SER A 199 19.02 -9.23 9.33
CA SER A 199 17.76 -9.24 8.59
C SER A 199 16.64 -9.91 9.40
N ASN A 200 16.95 -11.01 10.07
CA ASN A 200 16.04 -11.76 10.94
C ASN A 200 15.68 -10.92 12.17
N LYS A 201 16.65 -10.18 12.73
CA LYS A 201 16.40 -9.20 13.79
C LYS A 201 15.40 -8.12 13.37
N ARG A 202 15.56 -7.54 12.18
CA ARG A 202 14.63 -6.52 11.65
C ARG A 202 13.24 -7.08 11.36
N PHE A 203 13.18 -8.32 10.87
CA PHE A 203 11.92 -9.02 10.63
C PHE A 203 11.17 -9.28 11.94
N ASN A 204 11.84 -9.82 12.96
CA ASN A 204 11.23 -10.08 14.25
C ASN A 204 10.82 -8.79 14.98
N LEU A 205 11.61 -7.71 14.87
CA LEU A 205 11.19 -6.39 15.36
C LEU A 205 9.90 -5.91 14.67
N LYS A 206 9.79 -6.09 13.34
CA LYS A 206 8.57 -5.74 12.61
C LYS A 206 7.37 -6.58 13.07
N LEU A 207 7.57 -7.88 13.32
CA LEU A 207 6.52 -8.74 13.87
C LEU A 207 6.10 -8.30 15.28
N LYS A 208 7.06 -7.97 16.16
CA LYS A 208 6.75 -7.41 17.50
C LYS A 208 5.92 -6.14 17.39
N ASP A 209 6.27 -5.21 16.49
CA ASP A 209 5.51 -3.97 16.26
C ASP A 209 4.09 -4.20 15.69
N GLU A 210 3.88 -5.29 14.94
CA GLU A 210 2.56 -5.66 14.41
C GLU A 210 1.71 -6.44 15.43
N LEU A 211 2.34 -7.28 16.26
CA LEU A 211 1.68 -8.09 17.29
C LEU A 211 1.34 -7.29 18.56
N ASN A 212 2.12 -6.25 18.89
CA ASN A 212 1.88 -5.38 20.05
C ASN A 212 0.89 -4.23 19.76
N LYS A 213 0.27 -4.20 18.58
CA LYS A 213 -0.81 -3.28 18.20
C LYS A 213 -2.17 -3.92 18.43
#